data_AF-A0A8R1U309-F1
#
_entry.id   AF-A0A8R1U309-F1
#
_cell.length_a   1.000
_cell.length_b   1.000
_cell.length_c   1.000
_cell.angle_alpha   90.00
_cell.angle_beta   90.00
_cell.angle_gamma   90.00
#
_symmetry.space_group_name_H-M   'P 1'
#
loop_
_entity.id
_entity.type
_entity.pdbx_description
1 polymer ?
#
loop_
_entity_poly.entity_id
_entity_poly.type
_entity_poly.pdbx_seq_one_letter_code
_entity_poly.pdbx_strand_id
1 'polypeptide(L)'
;MEYFLPPEQVSPTEAIIRQRINFCLRLLIAFFFSYQLFDFMSLNQKNDFEFHTKSAGEILQHQLSICGYSERIIYSTILVFIIWIFLFISGFRNRNRTVWQLLYLSILIGVLTANLRFLQMKQRLYSAIHEGFYAYLLIFFIGLILTLQINERINISNDEVKVNNNEPSITHSNSTLATTKKLS
;
A
#
# COMPACT_ATOMS: atom_id res chain seq x y z
N MET A 1 0.21 -34.44 -10.22
CA MET A 1 1.07 -33.39 -10.79
C MET A 1 1.07 -32.23 -9.80
N GLU A 2 2.11 -32.12 -8.97
CA GLU A 2 2.35 -30.89 -8.21
C GLU A 2 2.89 -29.85 -9.20
N TYR A 3 2.04 -28.89 -9.59
CA TYR A 3 2.45 -27.77 -10.46
C TYR A 3 3.32 -26.73 -9.74
N PHE A 4 3.52 -26.91 -8.44
CA PHE A 4 4.31 -26.00 -7.62
C PHE A 4 5.65 -26.64 -7.31
N LEU A 5 6.71 -25.89 -7.61
CA LEU A 5 8.06 -26.20 -7.14
C LEU A 5 7.99 -26.47 -5.63
N PRO A 6 8.69 -27.51 -5.12
CA PRO A 6 8.74 -27.75 -3.68
C PRO A 6 9.21 -26.47 -2.97
N PRO A 7 8.67 -26.18 -1.78
CA PRO A 7 9.03 -24.96 -1.05
C PRO A 7 10.55 -24.91 -0.90
N GLU A 8 11.14 -23.88 -1.50
CA GLU A 8 12.58 -23.67 -1.51
C GLU A 8 13.05 -23.52 -0.05
N GLN A 9 13.99 -24.36 0.38
CA GLN A 9 14.61 -24.20 1.69
C GLN A 9 15.63 -23.06 1.61
N VAL A 10 15.13 -21.85 1.88
CA VAL A 10 15.93 -20.64 1.84
C VAL A 10 16.62 -20.46 3.19
N SER A 11 17.92 -20.12 3.17
CA SER A 11 18.66 -19.74 4.40
C SER A 11 17.99 -18.54 5.07
N PRO A 12 17.98 -18.44 6.43
CA PRO A 12 17.39 -17.28 7.13
C PRO A 12 18.00 -15.95 6.68
N THR A 13 19.29 -15.91 6.35
CA THR A 13 19.95 -14.70 5.85
C THR A 13 19.42 -14.30 4.47
N GLU A 14 19.21 -15.27 3.60
CA GLU A 14 18.69 -15.05 2.26
C GLU A 14 17.21 -14.62 2.30
N ALA A 15 16.41 -15.19 3.19
CA ALA A 15 15.01 -14.76 3.39
C ALA A 15 14.91 -13.27 3.76
N ILE A 16 15.77 -12.79 4.68
CA ILE A 16 15.85 -11.38 5.06
C ILE A 16 16.25 -10.51 3.86
N ILE A 17 17.25 -10.95 3.07
CA ILE A 17 17.70 -10.22 1.87
C ILE A 17 16.56 -10.14 0.84
N ARG A 18 15.89 -11.26 0.55
CA ARG A 18 14.74 -11.30 -0.37
C ARG A 18 13.61 -10.38 0.09
N GLN A 19 13.31 -10.35 1.40
CA GLN A 19 12.29 -9.45 1.95
C GLN A 19 12.66 -7.97 1.77
N ARG A 20 13.93 -7.62 2.02
CA ARG A 20 14.43 -6.25 1.81
C ARG A 20 14.40 -5.84 0.34
N ILE A 21 14.84 -6.71 -0.57
CA ILE A 21 14.80 -6.45 -2.01
C ILE A 21 13.36 -6.26 -2.49
N ASN A 22 12.44 -7.13 -2.07
CA ASN A 22 11.03 -7.03 -2.42
C ASN A 22 10.43 -5.71 -1.91
N PHE A 23 10.77 -5.30 -0.69
CA PHE A 23 10.36 -4.00 -0.16
C PHE A 23 10.93 -2.83 -0.97
N CYS A 24 12.23 -2.85 -1.31
CA CYS A 24 12.84 -1.82 -2.15
C CYS A 24 12.19 -1.73 -3.54
N LEU A 25 11.87 -2.86 -4.16
CA LEU A 25 11.16 -2.91 -5.44
C LEU A 25 9.77 -2.27 -5.33
N ARG A 26 9.00 -2.60 -4.29
CA ARG A 26 7.69 -1.98 -4.04
C ARG A 26 7.80 -0.49 -3.80
N LEU A 27 8.83 -0.07 -3.07
CA LEU A 27 9.09 1.35 -2.83
C LEU A 27 9.39 2.09 -4.15
N LEU A 28 10.18 1.49 -5.05
CA LEU A 28 10.45 2.03 -6.37
C LEU A 28 9.18 2.13 -7.25
N ILE A 29 8.33 1.10 -7.22
CA ILE A 29 7.03 1.12 -7.91
C ILE A 29 6.12 2.20 -7.31
N ALA A 30 6.12 2.37 -5.98
CA ALA A 30 5.35 3.40 -5.31
C ALA A 30 5.81 4.81 -5.70
N PHE A 31 7.12 5.05 -5.79
CA PHE A 31 7.65 6.32 -6.31
C PHE A 31 7.24 6.56 -7.76
N PHE A 32 7.37 5.56 -8.63
CA PHE A 32 6.92 5.67 -10.01
C PHE A 32 5.43 6.01 -10.11
N PHE A 33 4.59 5.30 -9.35
CA PHE A 33 3.16 5.53 -9.34
C PHE A 33 2.80 6.92 -8.79
N SER A 34 3.45 7.35 -7.71
CA SER A 34 3.25 8.69 -7.15
C SER A 34 3.64 9.79 -8.12
N TYR A 35 4.74 9.60 -8.87
CA TYR A 35 5.17 10.56 -9.89
C TYR A 35 4.13 10.67 -11.01
N GLN A 36 3.63 9.54 -11.51
CA GLN A 36 2.58 9.53 -12.55
C GLN A 36 1.28 10.20 -12.07
N LEU A 37 0.86 9.95 -10.83
CA LEU A 37 -0.34 10.60 -10.27
C LEU A 37 -0.16 12.11 -10.08
N PHE A 38 1.06 12.56 -9.77
CA PHE A 38 1.34 13.97 -9.62
C PHE A 38 1.07 14.74 -10.92
N ASP A 39 1.49 14.16 -12.07
CA ASP A 39 1.22 14.74 -13.39
C ASP A 39 -0.28 14.82 -13.71
N PHE A 40 -1.09 13.88 -13.22
CA PHE A 40 -2.55 13.97 -13.35
C PHE A 40 -3.16 15.03 -12.43
N MET A 41 -2.61 15.23 -11.23
CA MET A 41 -3.12 16.19 -10.26
C MET A 41 -2.92 17.64 -10.71
N SER A 42 -1.78 17.92 -11.36
CA SER A 42 -1.48 19.26 -11.86
C SER A 42 -2.46 19.73 -12.94
N LEU A 43 -3.09 18.81 -13.71
CA LEU A 43 -4.09 19.12 -14.75
C LEU A 43 -5.33 19.85 -14.20
N ASN A 44 -5.61 19.74 -12.91
CA ASN A 44 -6.80 20.30 -12.28
C ASN A 44 -6.57 21.60 -11.52
N GLN A 45 -5.36 22.18 -11.55
CA GLN A 45 -5.13 23.46 -10.91
C GLN A 45 -5.91 24.59 -11.59
N LYS A 46 -6.35 25.52 -10.72
CA LYS A 46 -7.31 26.61 -10.90
C LYS A 46 -6.97 27.65 -11.98
N ASN A 47 -6.08 27.36 -12.91
CA ASN A 47 -5.87 28.29 -14.00
C ASN A 47 -7.16 28.32 -14.81
N ASP A 48 -7.87 29.44 -14.69
CA ASP A 48 -9.00 29.86 -15.52
C ASP A 48 -8.66 29.91 -17.03
N PHE A 49 -7.51 29.37 -17.44
CA PHE A 49 -7.26 28.99 -18.80
C PHE A 49 -8.31 27.96 -19.20
N GLU A 50 -9.01 28.28 -20.29
CA GLU A 50 -9.91 27.38 -21.00
C GLU A 50 -9.14 26.15 -21.51
N PHE A 51 -8.79 25.24 -20.60
CA PHE A 51 -8.10 24.00 -20.96
C PHE A 51 -8.98 23.08 -21.78
N HIS A 52 -10.31 23.31 -21.79
CA HIS A 52 -11.22 22.57 -22.64
C HIS A 52 -10.93 22.77 -24.14
N THR A 53 -10.23 23.85 -24.54
CA THR A 53 -9.81 24.07 -25.93
C THR A 53 -8.37 23.63 -26.21
N LYS A 54 -7.58 23.31 -25.17
CA LYS A 54 -6.15 22.99 -25.32
C LYS A 54 -5.91 21.49 -25.37
N SER A 55 -4.95 21.08 -26.18
CA SER A 55 -4.56 19.67 -26.24
C SER A 55 -3.88 19.24 -24.94
N ALA A 56 -4.04 17.97 -24.52
CA ALA A 56 -3.43 17.46 -23.29
C ALA A 56 -1.91 17.71 -23.20
N GLY A 57 -1.21 17.72 -24.35
CA GLY A 57 0.21 18.03 -24.42
C GLY A 57 0.56 19.48 -24.06
N GLU A 58 -0.26 20.45 -24.47
CA GLU A 58 -0.05 21.87 -24.13
C GLU A 58 -0.25 22.13 -22.64
N ILE A 59 -1.22 21.43 -22.03
CA ILE A 59 -1.47 21.52 -20.58
C ILE A 59 -0.26 21.00 -19.82
N LEU A 60 0.27 19.84 -20.24
CA LEU A 60 1.46 19.25 -19.63
C LEU A 60 2.68 20.17 -19.77
N GLN A 61 2.89 20.76 -20.95
CA GLN A 61 4.01 21.66 -21.19
C GLN A 61 3.92 22.93 -20.33
N HIS A 62 2.74 23.52 -20.21
CA HIS A 62 2.51 24.65 -19.32
C HIS A 62 2.75 24.31 -17.84
N GLN A 63 2.51 23.07 -17.43
CA GLN A 63 2.83 22.66 -16.06
C GLN A 63 4.32 22.43 -15.86
N LEU A 64 5.00 21.89 -16.87
CA LEU A 64 6.44 21.69 -16.83
C LEU A 64 7.20 23.02 -16.77
N SER A 65 6.60 24.11 -17.25
CA SER A 65 7.17 25.45 -17.07
C SER A 65 6.95 26.02 -15.66
N ILE A 66 5.91 25.60 -14.93
CA ILE A 66 5.64 26.07 -13.56
C ILE A 66 6.38 25.23 -12.51
N CYS A 67 6.35 23.90 -12.64
CA CYS A 67 6.97 22.98 -11.70
C CYS A 67 7.89 22.02 -12.46
N GLY A 68 9.19 22.21 -12.25
CA GLY A 68 10.24 21.48 -12.95
C GLY A 68 10.29 20.01 -12.55
N TYR A 69 10.92 19.19 -13.40
CA TYR A 69 11.03 17.73 -13.16
C TYR A 69 11.65 17.38 -11.80
N SER A 70 12.69 18.11 -11.38
CA SER A 70 13.38 17.88 -10.11
C SER A 70 12.45 18.09 -8.91
N GLU A 71 11.66 19.16 -8.91
CA GLU A 71 10.72 19.47 -7.84
C GLU A 71 9.64 18.39 -7.73
N ARG A 72 9.09 17.94 -8.87
CA ARG A 72 8.09 16.86 -8.89
C ARG A 72 8.62 15.58 -8.28
N ILE A 73 9.84 15.21 -8.62
CA ILE A 73 10.51 14.03 -8.04
C ILE A 73 10.65 14.20 -6.53
N ILE A 74 11.08 15.38 -6.06
CA ILE A 74 11.23 15.66 -4.62
C ILE A 74 9.88 15.57 -3.91
N TYR A 75 8.83 16.24 -4.42
CA TYR A 75 7.50 16.21 -3.81
C TYR A 75 6.90 14.80 -3.79
N SER A 76 7.00 14.06 -4.90
CA SER A 76 6.54 12.68 -4.98
C SER A 76 7.29 11.78 -3.99
N THR A 77 8.60 11.97 -3.87
CA THR A 77 9.44 11.21 -2.92
C THR A 77 9.00 11.47 -1.48
N ILE A 78 8.87 12.74 -1.10
CA ILE A 78 8.43 13.14 0.25
C ILE A 78 7.05 12.56 0.56
N LEU A 79 6.13 12.61 -0.40
CA LEU A 79 4.77 12.15 -0.22
C LEU A 79 4.71 10.63 0.03
N VAL A 80 5.46 9.83 -0.74
CA VAL A 80 5.55 8.38 -0.51
C VAL A 80 6.12 8.08 0.88
N PHE A 81 7.13 8.83 1.34
CA PHE A 81 7.66 8.67 2.70
C PHE A 81 6.64 9.02 3.79
N ILE A 82 5.87 10.10 3.62
CA ILE A 82 4.81 10.47 4.56
C ILE A 82 3.77 9.35 4.67
N ILE A 83 3.31 8.81 3.53
CA ILE A 83 2.35 7.69 3.51
C ILE A 83 2.96 6.45 4.16
N TRP A 84 4.22 6.14 3.86
CA TRP A 84 4.91 5.00 4.46
C TRP A 84 5.01 5.12 5.99
N ILE A 85 5.40 6.30 6.52
CA ILE A 85 5.44 6.58 7.95
C ILE A 85 4.04 6.44 8.55
N PHE A 86 3.02 6.97 7.89
CA PHE A 86 1.65 6.90 8.36
C PHE A 86 1.13 5.46 8.46
N LEU A 87 1.43 4.62 7.46
CA LEU A 87 1.10 3.19 7.46
C LEU A 87 1.88 2.42 8.52
N PHE A 88 3.14 2.81 8.74
CA PHE A 88 3.98 2.26 9.79
C PHE A 88 3.38 2.53 11.18
N ILE A 89 3.00 3.79 11.46
CA ILE A 89 2.35 4.20 12.72
C ILE A 89 0.99 3.50 12.89
N SER A 90 0.21 3.39 11.80
CA SER A 90 -1.09 2.70 11.81
C SER A 90 -0.98 1.19 12.05
N GLY A 91 0.24 0.64 12.02
CA GLY A 91 0.51 -0.77 12.30
C GLY A 91 0.13 -1.71 11.16
N PHE A 92 -0.02 -1.21 9.93
CA PHE A 92 -0.33 -2.05 8.76
C PHE A 92 0.74 -3.09 8.46
N ARG A 93 1.98 -2.85 8.89
CA ARG A 93 3.08 -3.80 8.75
C ARG A 93 3.09 -4.90 9.81
N ASN A 94 2.63 -4.60 11.03
CA ASN A 94 2.79 -5.50 12.18
C ASN A 94 1.54 -6.34 12.46
N ARG A 95 0.38 -5.97 11.90
CA ARG A 95 -0.87 -6.70 12.06
C ARG A 95 -1.39 -7.09 10.69
N ASN A 96 -1.99 -8.28 10.60
CA ASN A 96 -2.72 -8.75 9.42
C ASN A 96 -3.97 -7.88 9.21
N ARG A 97 -3.77 -6.71 8.60
CA ARG A 97 -4.83 -5.77 8.24
C ARG A 97 -5.35 -6.15 6.87
N THR A 98 -6.67 -6.08 6.70
CA THR A 98 -7.30 -6.39 5.40
C THR A 98 -7.21 -5.19 4.47
N VAL A 99 -7.26 -5.45 3.16
CA VAL A 99 -7.36 -4.39 2.15
C VAL A 99 -8.56 -3.47 2.41
N TRP A 100 -9.64 -4.01 2.99
CA TRP A 100 -10.81 -3.24 3.42
C TRP A 100 -10.49 -2.16 4.46
N GLN A 101 -9.61 -2.44 5.42
CA GLN A 101 -9.20 -1.45 6.41
C GLN A 101 -8.34 -0.36 5.78
N LEU A 102 -7.50 -0.72 4.80
CA LEU A 102 -6.73 0.27 4.03
C LEU A 102 -7.66 1.17 3.22
N LEU A 103 -8.68 0.59 2.56
CA LEU A 103 -9.69 1.33 1.81
C LEU A 103 -10.47 2.30 2.71
N TYR A 104 -10.90 1.84 3.89
CA TYR A 104 -11.61 2.69 4.84
C TYR A 104 -10.74 3.88 5.30
N LEU A 105 -9.46 3.60 5.60
CA LEU A 105 -8.50 4.61 6.03
C LEU A 105 -8.23 5.64 4.93
N SER A 106 -8.03 5.19 3.69
CA SER A 106 -7.79 6.08 2.57
C SER A 106 -9.00 6.97 2.27
N ILE A 107 -10.23 6.44 2.37
CA ILE A 107 -11.46 7.22 2.21
C ILE A 107 -11.53 8.30 3.29
N LEU A 108 -11.29 7.93 4.55
CA LEU A 108 -11.33 8.88 5.68
C LEU A 108 -10.33 10.03 5.49
N ILE A 109 -9.10 9.73 5.06
CA ILE A 109 -8.09 10.76 4.81
C ILE A 109 -8.42 11.59 3.58
N GLY A 110 -8.98 11.00 2.52
CA GLY A 110 -9.45 11.73 1.35
C GLY A 110 -10.54 12.73 1.71
N VAL A 111 -11.53 12.30 2.49
CA VAL A 111 -12.61 13.18 3.00
C VAL A 111 -12.03 14.27 3.91
N LEU A 112 -11.12 13.93 4.82
CA LEU A 112 -10.47 14.92 5.68
C LEU A 112 -9.71 15.96 4.86
N THR A 113 -8.95 15.54 3.85
CA THR A 113 -8.21 16.42 2.94
C THR A 113 -9.15 17.37 2.20
N ALA A 114 -10.28 16.85 1.68
CA ALA A 114 -11.29 17.69 1.02
C ALA A 114 -11.86 18.76 1.96
N ASN A 115 -12.18 18.39 3.21
CA ASN A 115 -12.70 19.32 4.21
C ASN A 115 -11.65 20.37 4.61
N LEU A 116 -10.41 19.95 4.87
CA LEU A 116 -9.32 20.87 5.20
C LEU A 116 -9.09 21.89 4.06
N ARG A 117 -9.18 21.44 2.81
CA ARG A 117 -9.06 22.33 1.66
C ARG A 117 -10.22 23.29 1.49
N PHE A 118 -11.44 22.81 1.72
CA PHE A 118 -12.62 23.67 1.74
C PHE A 118 -12.50 24.76 2.83
N LEU A 119 -11.85 24.47 3.96
CA LEU A 119 -11.61 25.45 5.03
C LEU A 119 -10.45 26.40 4.72
N GLN A 120 -9.34 25.90 4.15
CA GLN A 120 -8.14 26.70 3.88
C GLN A 120 -8.33 27.69 2.74
N MET A 121 -9.06 27.29 1.69
CA MET A 121 -9.24 28.11 0.51
C MET A 121 -10.73 28.34 0.26
N LYS A 122 -11.10 29.58 -0.11
CA LYS A 122 -12.38 29.88 -0.77
C LYS A 122 -12.41 29.30 -2.20
N GLN A 123 -12.03 28.04 -2.35
CA GLN A 123 -12.05 27.30 -3.61
C GLN A 123 -13.46 26.77 -3.88
N ARG A 124 -13.77 26.54 -5.15
CA ARG A 124 -15.03 25.92 -5.57
C ARG A 124 -15.05 24.47 -5.07
N LEU A 125 -16.21 24.02 -4.58
CA LEU A 125 -16.44 22.65 -4.07
C LEU A 125 -15.85 21.56 -4.98
N TYR A 126 -15.97 21.73 -6.30
CA TYR A 126 -15.44 20.80 -7.30
C TYR A 126 -13.93 20.54 -7.15
N SER A 127 -13.13 21.59 -6.94
CA SER A 127 -11.67 21.46 -6.80
C SER A 127 -11.28 20.72 -5.51
N ALA A 128 -12.00 20.98 -4.42
CA ALA A 128 -11.77 20.32 -3.14
C ALA A 128 -12.12 18.82 -3.19
N ILE A 129 -13.21 18.45 -3.87
CA ILE A 129 -13.60 17.05 -4.07
C ILE A 129 -12.53 16.30 -4.87
N HIS A 130 -12.04 16.90 -5.96
CA HIS A 130 -10.97 16.29 -6.76
C HIS A 130 -9.70 16.07 -5.95
N GLU A 131 -9.24 17.08 -5.21
CA GLU A 131 -8.05 16.95 -4.37
C GLU A 131 -8.23 15.86 -3.29
N GLY A 132 -9.40 15.79 -2.65
CA GLY A 132 -9.71 14.71 -1.71
C GLY A 132 -9.73 13.33 -2.38
N PHE A 133 -10.26 13.23 -3.59
CA PHE A 133 -10.26 11.99 -4.37
C PHE A 133 -8.84 11.56 -4.76
N TYR A 134 -7.98 12.49 -5.18
CA TYR A 134 -6.57 12.20 -5.44
C TYR A 134 -5.83 11.74 -4.19
N ALA A 135 -6.02 12.42 -3.06
CA ALA A 135 -5.44 12.01 -1.79
C ALA A 135 -5.88 10.59 -1.40
N TYR A 136 -7.17 10.28 -1.56
CA TYR A 136 -7.71 8.93 -1.38
C TYR A 136 -7.00 7.91 -2.28
N LEU A 137 -6.97 8.12 -3.60
CA LEU A 137 -6.38 7.19 -4.56
C LEU A 137 -4.90 6.96 -4.29
N LEU A 138 -4.17 8.04 -4.01
CA LEU A 138 -2.74 8.03 -3.78
C LEU A 138 -2.39 7.21 -2.53
N ILE A 139 -3.10 7.46 -1.42
CA ILE A 139 -2.93 6.70 -0.16
C ILE A 139 -3.31 5.24 -0.37
N PHE A 140 -4.42 4.97 -1.06
CA PHE A 140 -4.89 3.61 -1.29
C PHE A 140 -3.89 2.81 -2.12
N PHE A 141 -3.47 3.30 -3.27
CA PHE A 141 -2.58 2.55 -4.17
C PHE A 141 -1.16 2.44 -3.62
N ILE A 142 -0.58 3.53 -3.09
CA ILE A 142 0.75 3.45 -2.46
C ILE A 142 0.69 2.51 -1.25
N GLY A 143 -0.36 2.62 -0.44
CA GLY A 143 -0.55 1.73 0.69
C GLY A 143 -0.71 0.27 0.27
N LEU A 144 -1.44 0.01 -0.82
CA LEU A 144 -1.61 -1.32 -1.37
C LEU A 144 -0.26 -1.86 -1.83
N ILE A 145 0.47 -1.11 -2.66
CA ILE A 145 1.79 -1.50 -3.18
C ILE A 145 2.76 -1.82 -2.04
N LEU A 146 2.79 -1.00 -0.98
CA LEU A 146 3.70 -1.21 0.15
C LEU A 146 3.28 -2.39 1.05
N THR A 147 1.99 -2.62 1.23
CA THR A 147 1.46 -3.64 2.16
C THR A 147 1.21 -5.01 1.51
N LEU A 148 1.24 -5.11 0.18
CA LEU A 148 0.93 -6.35 -0.55
C LEU A 148 1.99 -7.45 -0.35
N GLN A 149 1.97 -8.17 0.76
CA GLN A 149 2.86 -9.30 1.04
C GLN A 149 2.36 -10.59 0.36
N ILE A 150 2.62 -10.73 -0.95
CA ILE A 150 2.26 -11.97 -1.69
C ILE A 150 2.92 -13.21 -1.08
N ASN A 151 4.21 -13.14 -0.75
CA ASN A 151 4.99 -14.32 -0.37
C ASN A 151 4.66 -14.85 1.05
N GLU A 152 4.25 -14.00 1.99
CA GLU A 152 3.94 -14.45 3.35
C GLU A 152 2.64 -15.26 3.42
N ARG A 153 1.64 -14.95 2.57
CA ARG A 153 0.36 -15.70 2.55
C ARG A 153 0.49 -17.08 1.92
N ILE A 154 1.29 -17.22 0.86
CA ILE A 154 1.43 -18.51 0.16
C ILE A 154 2.12 -19.55 1.05
N ASN A 155 3.10 -19.14 1.85
CA ASN A 155 3.78 -20.07 2.77
C ASN A 155 2.84 -20.59 3.85
N ILE A 156 2.00 -19.73 4.46
CA ILE A 156 1.04 -20.18 5.48
C ILE A 156 0.02 -21.16 4.91
N SER A 157 -0.52 -20.90 3.70
CA SER A 157 -1.47 -21.84 3.08
C SER A 157 -0.83 -23.19 2.76
N ASN A 158 0.44 -23.21 2.37
CA ASN A 158 1.13 -24.46 2.08
C ASN A 158 1.42 -25.28 3.34
N ASP A 159 1.74 -24.61 4.46
CA ASP A 159 1.95 -25.27 5.74
C ASP A 159 0.63 -25.84 6.30
N GLU A 160 -0.48 -25.11 6.23
CA GLU A 160 -1.80 -25.63 6.63
C GLU A 160 -2.25 -26.81 5.77
N VAL A 161 -2.03 -26.78 4.45
CA VAL A 161 -2.36 -27.90 3.55
C VAL A 161 -1.47 -29.12 3.84
N LYS A 162 -0.19 -28.93 4.16
CA LYS A 162 0.69 -30.04 4.56
C LYS A 162 0.31 -30.63 5.91
N VAL A 163 -0.10 -29.82 6.89
CA VAL A 163 -0.57 -30.31 8.20
C VAL A 163 -1.85 -31.13 8.03
N ASN A 164 -2.81 -30.66 7.22
CA ASN A 164 -4.05 -31.39 6.98
C ASN A 164 -3.86 -32.68 6.16
N ASN A 165 -2.91 -32.71 5.22
CA ASN A 165 -2.61 -33.94 4.48
C ASN A 165 -1.79 -34.96 5.29
N ASN A 166 -1.23 -34.55 6.44
CA ASN A 166 -0.47 -35.41 7.33
C ASN A 166 -1.28 -35.88 8.55
N GLU A 167 -2.60 -35.67 8.61
CA GLU A 167 -3.44 -36.32 9.62
C GLU A 167 -3.51 -37.83 9.34
N PRO A 168 -2.83 -38.69 10.13
CA PRO A 168 -3.00 -40.12 10.03
C PRO A 168 -4.32 -40.45 10.70
N SER A 169 -5.21 -41.02 9.90
CA SER A 169 -6.44 -41.64 10.36
C SER A 169 -6.16 -42.70 11.43
N ILE A 170 -6.92 -42.62 12.54
CA ILE A 170 -7.24 -43.70 13.49
C ILE A 170 -6.08 -44.01 14.47
N THR A 171 -6.18 -43.75 15.77
CA THR A 171 -7.12 -44.41 16.69
C THR A 171 -7.17 -43.66 18.03
N HIS A 172 -8.38 -43.38 18.51
CA HIS A 172 -8.66 -43.03 19.90
C HIS A 172 -7.95 -44.01 20.86
N SER A 173 -6.98 -43.52 21.64
CA SER A 173 -6.63 -44.14 22.92
C SER A 173 -6.61 -43.06 23.99
N ASN A 174 -7.73 -42.99 24.71
CA ASN A 174 -7.86 -42.20 25.92
C ASN A 174 -6.83 -42.69 26.94
N SER A 175 -5.83 -41.87 27.26
CA SER A 175 -5.18 -41.95 28.58
C SER A 175 -4.95 -40.54 29.11
N THR A 176 -6.01 -39.97 29.64
CA THR A 176 -5.96 -38.91 30.65
C THR A 176 -5.26 -39.45 31.90
N LEU A 177 -3.94 -39.58 31.88
CA LEU A 177 -3.17 -39.78 33.11
C LEU A 177 -2.69 -38.43 33.64
N ALA A 178 -3.59 -37.82 34.42
CA ALA A 178 -3.28 -36.72 35.29
C ALA A 178 -2.10 -37.06 36.21
N THR A 179 -0.99 -36.32 36.09
CA THR A 179 -0.01 -36.14 37.16
C THR A 179 0.49 -34.70 37.16
N THR A 180 -0.44 -33.78 37.41
CA THR A 180 -0.15 -32.43 37.89
C THR A 180 -0.06 -32.45 39.41
N LYS A 181 1.15 -32.36 39.96
CA LYS A 181 1.53 -31.58 41.16
C LYS A 181 2.90 -32.01 41.69
N LYS A 182 3.94 -31.33 41.20
CA LYS A 182 5.14 -31.04 41.99
C LYS A 182 5.19 -29.51 42.09
N LEU A 183 4.49 -28.98 43.08
CA LEU A 183 4.72 -27.62 43.58
C LEU A 183 5.52 -27.80 44.86
N SER A 184 6.68 -27.15 44.84
CA SER A 184 7.63 -26.91 45.93
C SER A 184 6.98 -26.63 47.28
#